data_AF-A0A815KFZ8-F1
#
_entry.id   AF-A0A815KFZ8-F1
#
_cell.length_a   1.000
_cell.length_b   1.000
_cell.length_c   1.000
_cell.angle_alpha   90.00
_cell.angle_beta   90.00
_cell.angle_gamma   90.00
#
_symmetry.space_group_name_H-M   'P 1'
#
loop_
_entity.id
_entity.type
_entity.pdbx_description
1 polymer ?
#
loop_
_entity_poly.entity_id
_entity_poly.type
_entity_poly.pdbx_seq_one_letter_code
_entity_poly.pdbx_strand_id
1 'polypeptide(L)'
;AIGYMGCNQFRAVLCCILAVGFLGLQTCGAIISHLDIASNYAGTLVGITNTLATIPGFVGPYVVGAITKNNQTIEAWRLIFNISAGIGAFGSLAYCILFNGEEQRWNRIEHENDTNGPTNT
;
A
#
# COMPACT_ATOMS: atom_id res chain seq x y z
N ALA A 1 8.27 14.12 -12.56
CA ALA A 1 9.43 14.93 -12.09
C ALA A 1 10.79 14.32 -12.47
N ILE A 2 11.04 13.03 -12.24
CA ILE A 2 12.37 12.40 -12.43
C ILE A 2 12.88 12.45 -13.87
N GLY A 3 12.02 12.21 -14.87
CA GLY A 3 12.45 12.28 -16.28
C GLY A 3 12.69 13.70 -16.82
N TYR A 4 12.26 14.75 -16.12
CA TYR A 4 12.55 16.15 -16.47
C TYR A 4 13.86 16.65 -15.87
N MET A 5 14.50 15.87 -15.00
CA MET A 5 15.83 16.17 -14.49
C MET A 5 16.86 15.71 -15.53
N GLY A 6 17.46 16.66 -16.26
CA GLY A 6 18.48 16.41 -17.29
C GLY A 6 19.78 15.77 -16.77
N CYS A 7 20.93 16.09 -17.38
CA CYS A 7 22.27 15.47 -17.17
C CYS A 7 22.81 15.39 -15.73
N ASN A 8 22.07 15.78 -14.70
CA ASN A 8 22.50 15.75 -13.31
C ASN A 8 21.88 14.55 -12.56
N GLN A 9 22.45 13.37 -12.83
CA GLN A 9 22.02 12.06 -12.34
C GLN A 9 21.90 12.00 -10.81
N PHE A 10 22.70 12.79 -10.09
CA PHE A 10 22.70 12.85 -8.64
C PHE A 10 21.33 13.24 -8.03
N ARG A 11 20.63 14.21 -8.64
CA ARG A 11 19.31 14.65 -8.14
C ARG A 11 18.23 13.61 -8.39
N ALA A 12 18.30 12.89 -9.51
CA ALA A 12 17.42 11.78 -9.80
C ALA A 12 17.59 10.65 -8.79
N VAL A 13 18.84 10.27 -8.50
CA VAL A 13 19.15 9.23 -7.52
C VAL A 13 18.68 9.65 -6.12
N LEU A 14 18.95 10.89 -5.70
CA LEU A 14 18.49 11.38 -4.39
C LEU A 14 16.96 11.34 -4.25
N CYS A 15 16.23 11.75 -5.31
CA CYS A 15 14.77 11.68 -5.32
C CYS A 15 14.26 10.24 -5.24
N CYS A 16 14.89 9.30 -5.95
CA CYS A 16 14.56 7.87 -5.86
C CYS A 16 14.81 7.32 -4.45
N ILE A 17 15.93 7.66 -3.81
CA ILE A 17 16.26 7.20 -2.46
C ILE A 17 15.21 7.70 -1.46
N LEU A 18 14.86 8.99 -1.52
CA LEU A 18 13.84 9.56 -0.66
C LEU A 18 12.48 8.90 -0.89
N ALA A 19 12.07 8.70 -2.14
CA ALA A 19 10.82 8.03 -2.48
C ALA A 19 10.74 6.60 -1.92
N VAL A 20 11.81 5.81 -2.05
CA VAL A 20 11.89 4.46 -1.49
C VAL A 20 11.89 4.49 0.04
N GLY A 21 12.55 5.47 0.66
CA GLY A 21 12.52 5.69 2.10
C GLY A 21 11.10 5.95 2.63
N PHE A 22 10.34 6.82 1.97
CA PHE A 22 8.94 7.08 2.31
C PHE A 22 8.06 5.83 2.15
N LEU A 23 8.30 5.01 1.12
CA LEU A 23 7.58 3.75 0.92
C LEU A 23 7.83 2.75 2.07
N GLY A 24 9.07 2.71 2.58
CA GLY A 24 9.42 1.93 3.77
C GLY A 24 8.68 2.40 5.02
N LEU A 25 8.66 3.71 5.27
CA LEU A 25 7.90 4.29 6.40
C LEU A 25 6.40 3.98 6.30
N GLN A 26 5.83 4.07 5.09
CA GLN A 26 4.42 3.79 4.86
C GLN A 26 4.05 2.33 5.19
N THR A 27 4.92 1.39 4.83
CA THR A 27 4.70 -0.04 5.10
C THR A 27 4.72 -0.33 6.60
N CYS A 28 5.67 0.28 7.32
CA CYS A 28 5.75 0.16 8.78
C CYS A 28 4.50 0.74 9.47
N GLY A 29 4.02 1.90 9.03
CA GLY A 29 2.82 2.54 9.57
C GLY A 29 1.57 1.69 9.36
N ALA A 30 1.39 1.14 8.14
CA ALA A 30 0.26 0.28 7.83
C ALA A 30 0.22 -1.00 8.71
N ILE A 31 1.38 -1.63 8.95
CA ILE A 31 1.48 -2.83 9.79
C ILE A 31 1.02 -2.54 11.23
N ILE A 32 1.44 -1.40 11.81
CA ILE A 32 1.07 -1.02 13.17
C ILE A 32 -0.43 -0.71 13.25
N SER A 33 -0.99 0.03 12.29
CA SER A 33 -2.42 0.34 12.25
C SER A 33 -3.30 -0.91 12.02
N HIS A 34 -2.84 -1.90 11.26
CA HIS A 34 -3.54 -3.18 11.11
C HIS A 34 -3.53 -4.02 12.39
N LEU A 35 -2.43 -3.97 13.15
CA LEU A 35 -2.32 -4.63 14.46
C LEU A 35 -3.24 -3.99 15.52
N ASP A 36 -3.45 -2.66 15.43
CA ASP A 36 -4.29 -1.92 16.37
C ASP A 36 -5.80 -2.06 16.07
N ILE A 37 -6.19 -2.23 14.79
CA ILE A 37 -7.61 -2.27 14.36
C ILE A 37 -8.20 -3.69 14.31
N ALA A 38 -7.42 -4.75 14.06
CA ALA A 38 -7.97 -6.10 13.80
C ALA A 38 -7.05 -7.24 14.22
N SER A 39 -6.85 -7.47 15.52
CA SER A 39 -6.09 -8.61 16.03
C SER A 39 -6.71 -9.98 15.68
N ASN A 40 -8.04 -10.06 15.49
CA ASN A 40 -8.74 -11.33 15.26
C ASN A 40 -8.85 -11.78 13.78
N TYR A 41 -8.80 -10.85 12.82
CA TYR A 41 -8.93 -11.15 11.38
C TYR A 41 -7.74 -10.67 10.52
N ALA A 42 -6.65 -10.21 11.15
CA ALA A 42 -5.44 -9.74 10.47
C ALA A 42 -4.90 -10.74 9.44
N GLY A 43 -4.86 -12.03 9.76
CA GLY A 43 -4.29 -13.05 8.86
C GLY A 43 -5.01 -13.15 7.51
N THR A 44 -6.33 -13.19 7.51
CA THR A 44 -7.14 -13.26 6.27
C THR A 44 -7.05 -11.96 5.48
N LEU A 45 -7.10 -10.81 6.14
CA LEU A 45 -7.04 -9.51 5.49
C LEU A 45 -5.66 -9.25 4.87
N VAL A 46 -4.58 -9.60 5.59
CA VAL A 46 -3.21 -9.54 5.09
C VAL A 46 -3.01 -10.50 3.91
N GLY A 47 -3.60 -11.71 3.96
CA GLY A 47 -3.56 -12.66 2.85
C GLY A 47 -4.24 -12.14 1.58
N ILE A 48 -5.44 -11.56 1.70
CA ILE A 48 -6.16 -10.94 0.58
C ILE A 48 -5.36 -9.74 0.03
N THR A 49 -4.81 -8.92 0.91
CA THR A 49 -4.01 -7.76 0.49
C THR A 49 -2.74 -8.19 -0.23
N ASN A 50 -2.05 -9.24 0.24
CA ASN A 50 -0.84 -9.76 -0.40
C ASN A 50 -1.14 -10.35 -1.79
N THR A 51 -2.21 -11.13 -1.92
CA THR A 51 -2.63 -11.66 -3.23
C THR A 51 -3.00 -10.56 -4.22
N LEU A 52 -3.74 -9.54 -3.77
CA LEU A 52 -4.04 -8.36 -4.59
C LEU A 52 -2.77 -7.56 -4.94
N ALA A 53 -1.78 -7.48 -4.03
CA ALA A 53 -0.51 -6.81 -4.29
C ALA A 53 0.39 -7.58 -5.28
N THR A 54 0.23 -8.91 -5.37
CA THR A 54 1.03 -9.75 -6.28
C THR A 54 0.66 -9.50 -7.74
N ILE A 55 -0.61 -9.16 -8.03
CA ILE A 55 -1.10 -8.95 -9.41
C ILE A 55 -0.39 -7.76 -10.09
N PRO A 56 -0.34 -6.54 -9.50
CA PRO A 56 0.45 -5.44 -10.04
C PRO A 56 1.94 -5.76 -10.15
N GLY A 57 2.49 -6.55 -9.21
CA GLY A 57 3.89 -6.98 -9.22
C GLY A 57 4.24 -7.84 -10.44
N PHE A 58 3.29 -8.64 -10.93
CA PHE A 58 3.46 -9.43 -12.15
C PHE A 58 3.22 -8.60 -13.43
N VAL A 59 2.18 -7.77 -13.44
CA VAL A 59 1.78 -6.99 -14.63
C VAL A 59 2.72 -5.81 -14.89
N GLY A 60 3.28 -5.20 -13.84
CA GLY A 60 4.16 -4.03 -13.93
C GLY A 60 5.36 -4.22 -14.86
N PRO A 61 6.21 -5.24 -14.64
CA PRO A 61 7.36 -5.51 -15.52
C PRO A 61 6.96 -5.80 -16.96
N TYR A 62 5.80 -6.43 -17.18
CA TYR A 62 5.29 -6.69 -18.53
C TYR A 62 4.93 -5.39 -19.26
N VAL A 63 4.21 -4.48 -18.59
CA VAL A 63 3.84 -3.17 -19.15
C VAL A 63 5.07 -2.31 -19.40
N VAL A 64 6.01 -2.26 -18.46
CA VAL A 64 7.29 -1.54 -18.61
C VAL A 64 8.09 -2.12 -19.79
N GLY A 65 8.17 -3.45 -19.89
CA GLY A 65 8.83 -4.14 -20.99
C GLY A 65 8.20 -3.84 -22.34
N ALA A 66 6.86 -3.79 -22.43
CA ALA A 66 6.14 -3.45 -23.65
C ALA A 66 6.37 -1.99 -24.07
N ILE A 67 6.34 -1.04 -23.12
CA ILE A 67 6.55 0.39 -23.39
C ILE A 67 8.00 0.68 -23.81
N THR A 68 8.97 -0.05 -23.24
CA THR A 68 10.39 0.19 -23.52
C THR A 68 10.93 -0.67 -24.67
N LYS A 69 10.10 -1.52 -25.29
CA LYS A 69 10.46 -2.33 -26.46
C LYS A 69 10.62 -1.40 -27.66
N ASN A 70 11.84 -1.31 -28.20
CA ASN A 70 12.26 -0.45 -29.32
C ASN A 70 12.46 1.04 -29.05
N ASN A 71 12.26 1.55 -27.82
CA ASN A 71 12.47 2.97 -27.52
C ASN A 71 12.93 3.22 -26.07
N GLN A 72 14.20 2.92 -25.78
CA GLN A 72 14.87 3.18 -24.49
C GLN A 72 15.18 4.68 -24.30
N THR A 73 14.26 5.56 -24.67
CA THR A 73 14.43 7.00 -24.55
C THR A 73 13.88 7.53 -23.23
N ILE A 74 14.38 8.68 -22.81
CA ILE A 74 13.95 9.37 -21.59
C ILE A 74 12.43 9.64 -21.61
N GLU A 75 11.83 9.85 -22.80
CA GLU A 75 10.40 10.08 -22.95
C GLU A 75 9.55 8.84 -22.60
N ALA A 76 9.99 7.63 -22.96
CA ALA A 76 9.31 6.40 -22.57
C ALA A 76 9.31 6.20 -21.03
N TRP A 77 10.44 6.50 -20.40
CA TRP A 77 10.56 6.45 -18.93
C TRP A 77 9.71 7.52 -18.24
N ARG A 78 9.59 8.73 -18.81
CA ARG A 78 8.66 9.77 -18.30
C ARG A 78 7.22 9.29 -18.29
N LEU A 79 6.79 8.63 -19.37
CA LEU A 79 5.44 8.07 -19.46
C LEU A 79 5.21 7.03 -18.37
N ILE A 80 6.15 6.09 -18.19
CA ILE A 80 6.09 5.06 -17.13
C ILE A 80 5.99 5.70 -15.75
N PHE A 81 6.83 6.69 -15.44
CA PHE A 81 6.80 7.38 -14.15
C PHE A 81 5.48 8.13 -13.91
N ASN A 82 4.90 8.74 -14.94
CA ASN A 82 3.59 9.41 -14.83
C ASN A 82 2.46 8.40 -14.59
N ILE A 83 2.48 7.25 -15.26
CA ILE A 83 1.50 6.18 -15.03
C ILE A 83 1.60 5.66 -13.59
N SER A 84 2.82 5.35 -13.13
CA SER A 84 3.05 4.90 -11.75
C SER A 84 2.61 5.93 -10.71
N ALA A 85 2.87 7.22 -10.95
CA ALA A 85 2.42 8.30 -10.09
C ALA A 85 0.89 8.41 -10.06
N GLY A 86 0.21 8.24 -11.20
CA GLY A 86 -1.25 8.23 -11.29
C GLY A 86 -1.88 7.07 -10.52
N ILE A 87 -1.34 5.87 -10.66
CA ILE A 87 -1.79 4.68 -9.91
C ILE A 87 -1.57 4.90 -8.41
N GLY A 88 -0.41 5.40 -8.01
CA GLY A 88 -0.10 5.70 -6.61
C GLY A 88 -1.01 6.77 -6.02
N ALA A 89 -1.30 7.85 -6.77
CA ALA A 89 -2.20 8.91 -6.32
C ALA A 89 -3.66 8.41 -6.19
N PHE A 90 -4.13 7.61 -7.15
CA PHE A 90 -5.45 7.00 -7.07
C PHE A 90 -5.56 6.03 -5.88
N GLY A 91 -4.55 5.17 -5.69
CA GLY A 91 -4.49 4.27 -4.54
C GLY A 91 -4.45 5.02 -3.21
N SER A 92 -3.66 6.09 -3.12
CA SER A 92 -3.61 6.96 -1.95
C SER A 92 -4.94 7.64 -1.69
N LEU A 93 -5.62 8.13 -2.72
CA LEU A 93 -6.93 8.78 -2.59
C LEU A 93 -8.00 7.79 -2.13
N ALA A 94 -8.04 6.60 -2.75
CA ALA A 94 -8.94 5.53 -2.35
C ALA A 94 -8.68 5.11 -0.91
N TYR A 95 -7.42 4.99 -0.50
CA TYR A 95 -7.05 4.75 0.88
C TYR A 95 -7.55 5.86 1.81
N CYS A 96 -7.31 7.14 1.50
CA CYS A 96 -7.78 8.24 2.33
C CYS A 96 -9.32 8.29 2.49
N ILE A 97 -10.07 7.88 1.47
CA ILE A 97 -11.54 7.87 1.49
C ILE A 97 -12.10 6.64 2.22
N LEU A 98 -11.49 5.47 2.02
CA LEU A 98 -11.99 4.18 2.54
C LEU A 98 -11.39 3.79 3.88
N PHE A 99 -10.25 4.35 4.25
CA PHE A 99 -9.60 4.09 5.53
C PHE A 99 -10.42 4.75 6.64
N ASN A 100 -11.03 3.89 7.47
CA ASN A 100 -11.68 4.31 8.70
C ASN A 100 -10.84 3.81 9.88
N GLY A 101 -10.39 4.74 10.72
CA GLY A 101 -9.48 4.47 11.84
C GLY A 101 -10.15 3.93 13.10
N GLU A 102 -11.46 3.64 13.05
CA GLU A 102 -12.18 3.06 14.16
C GLU A 102 -12.06 1.52 14.17
N GLU A 103 -11.87 0.94 15.37
CA GLU A 103 -12.00 -0.50 15.60
C GLU A 103 -13.33 -0.98 15.02
N GLN A 104 -13.23 -1.80 13.98
CA GLN A 104 -14.42 -2.24 13.27
C GLN A 104 -15.21 -3.22 14.17
N ARG A 105 -16.53 -3.04 14.23
CA ARG A 105 -17.44 -3.68 15.22
C ARG A 105 -17.46 -5.22 15.23
N TRP A 106 -16.94 -5.84 14.16
CA TRP A 106 -16.74 -7.29 14.00
C TRP A 106 -15.44 -7.80 14.66
N ASN A 107 -14.55 -6.92 15.12
CA ASN A 107 -13.34 -7.26 15.91
C ASN A 107 -13.68 -7.57 17.38
N ARG A 108 -14.88 -7.22 17.86
CA ARG A 108 -15.31 -7.48 19.23
C ARG A 108 -15.71 -8.96 19.34
N ILE A 109 -14.86 -9.77 19.98
CA ILE A 109 -15.30 -11.07 20.49
C ILE A 109 -16.27 -10.74 21.62
N GLU A 110 -17.54 -11.07 21.46
CA GLU A 110 -18.49 -11.09 22.57
C GLU A 110 -17.93 -12.10 23.58
N HIS A 111 -17.29 -11.63 24.65
CA HIS A 111 -17.17 -12.45 25.84
C HIS A 111 -18.59 -12.57 26.38
N GLU A 112 -19.15 -13.76 26.21
CA GLU A 112 -20.31 -14.24 26.95
C GLU A 112 -20.02 -14.06 28.45
N ASN A 113 -20.36 -12.90 29.00
CA ASN A 113 -20.39 -12.64 30.42
C ASN A 113 -21.84 -12.82 30.90
N ASP A 114 -21.97 -13.53 32.02
CA ASP A 114 -23.09 -13.48 32.96
C ASP A 114 -24.30 -14.42 32.75
N THR A 115 -24.11 -15.71 33.03
CA THR A 115 -25.17 -16.53 33.67
C THR A 115 -24.81 -17.02 35.08
N ASN A 116 -23.95 -16.31 35.81
CA ASN A 116 -23.84 -16.50 37.27
C ASN A 116 -24.36 -15.25 37.99
N GLY A 117 -25.66 -14.98 37.82
CA GLY A 117 -26.41 -14.21 38.81
C GLY A 117 -26.40 -14.93 40.16
N PRO A 118 -26.47 -14.21 41.30
CA PRO A 118 -26.28 -14.81 42.61
C PRO A 118 -27.43 -15.77 42.93
N THR A 119 -27.15 -17.07 42.98
CA THR A 119 -28.09 -18.03 43.57
C THR A 119 -28.01 -17.92 45.09
N ASN A 120 -28.99 -17.22 45.66
CA ASN A 120 -29.38 -17.36 47.06
C ASN A 120 -29.81 -18.81 47.32
N THR A 121 -29.08 -19.53 48.17
CA THR A 121 -29.55 -20.45 49.24
C THR A 121 -28.35 -20.96 50.02
#